data_AF-A0A533RTE7-F1
#
_entry.id   AF-A0A533RTE7-F1
#
_cell.length_a   1.000
_cell.length_b   1.000
_cell.length_c   1.000
_cell.angle_alpha   90.00
_cell.angle_beta   90.00
_cell.angle_gamma   90.00
#
_symmetry.space_group_name_H-M   'P 1'
#
loop_
_entity.id
_entity.type
_entity.pdbx_description
1 polymer ?
#
loop_
_entity_poly.entity_id
_entity_poly.type
_entity_poly.pdbx_seq_one_letter_code
_entity_poly.pdbx_strand_id
1 'polypeptide(L)'
;MKRVRPFALSLLAGFCAAYLFGFIRVRESAAHLLEKNLALKDSGQIPLPGEGHFDTLASLNPALFGALFYAIALGAGAAALGFFYGSFLRFFGDKARKILSLASFLPSVWALLLGDILLALTLAAIFFTATSLGMAGEKLKGKEIIEPLAALLIAALSFSPILLSDSGGFITVRNAMVRAPALRAVSDFYYRWTLYPAESIKPLIGLSQPLAGYTNGFSRQE
;
A
#
# COMPACT_ATOMS: atom_id res chain seq x y z
N MET A 1 -17.82 27.55 14.45
CA MET A 1 -17.56 26.30 13.69
C MET A 1 -16.07 25.99 13.78
N LYS A 2 -15.67 24.81 14.26
CA LYS A 2 -14.24 24.42 14.33
C LYS A 2 -13.71 24.30 12.89
N ARG A 3 -12.69 25.08 12.51
CA ARG A 3 -12.00 24.91 11.22
C ARG A 3 -11.38 23.52 11.19
N VAL A 4 -11.75 22.70 10.21
CA VAL A 4 -11.13 21.40 10.00
C VAL A 4 -9.66 21.63 9.66
N ARG A 5 -8.75 20.88 10.32
CA ARG A 5 -7.31 21.05 10.10
C ARG A 5 -6.91 20.49 8.73
N PRO A 6 -6.17 21.24 7.89
CA PRO A 6 -5.74 20.79 6.56
C PRO A 6 -5.02 19.45 6.58
N PHE A 7 -4.17 19.23 7.59
CA PHE A 7 -3.46 17.97 7.73
C PHE A 7 -4.38 16.76 7.99
N ALA A 8 -5.43 16.94 8.80
CA ALA A 8 -6.40 15.86 9.03
C ALA A 8 -7.18 15.52 7.75
N LEU A 9 -7.51 16.54 6.94
CA LEU A 9 -8.14 16.34 5.63
C LEU A 9 -7.21 15.63 4.65
N SER A 10 -5.91 15.96 4.63
CA SER A 10 -4.98 15.26 3.75
C SER A 10 -4.84 13.78 4.12
N LEU A 11 -4.77 13.46 5.42
CA LEU A 11 -4.73 12.07 5.88
C LEU A 11 -6.01 11.32 5.50
N LEU A 12 -7.18 11.93 5.70
CA LEU A 12 -8.46 11.32 5.34
C LEU A 12 -8.57 11.10 3.83
N ALA A 13 -8.20 12.10 3.02
CA ALA A 13 -8.21 11.98 1.57
C ALA A 13 -7.28 10.86 1.09
N GLY A 14 -6.07 10.78 1.66
CA GLY A 14 -5.12 9.73 1.35
C GLY A 14 -5.60 8.34 1.74
N PHE A 15 -6.19 8.23 2.93
CA PHE A 15 -6.81 7.00 3.41
C PHE A 15 -7.93 6.55 2.47
N CYS A 16 -8.86 7.44 2.10
CA CYS A 16 -9.96 7.13 1.19
C CYS A 16 -9.48 6.72 -0.20
N ALA A 17 -8.48 7.42 -0.77
CA ALA A 17 -7.92 7.09 -2.08
C ALA A 17 -7.26 5.71 -2.06
N ALA A 18 -6.37 5.46 -1.10
CA ALA A 18 -5.70 4.17 -0.97
C ALA A 18 -6.68 3.03 -0.63
N TYR A 19 -7.74 3.30 0.15
CA TYR A 19 -8.80 2.33 0.40
C TYR A 19 -9.54 1.96 -0.89
N LEU A 20 -9.99 2.96 -1.66
CA LEU A 20 -10.75 2.73 -2.89
C LEU A 20 -9.93 1.94 -3.92
N PHE A 21 -8.71 2.38 -4.21
CA PHE A 21 -7.87 1.71 -5.19
C PHE A 21 -7.31 0.38 -4.67
N GLY A 22 -7.01 0.29 -3.38
CA GLY A 22 -6.65 -0.98 -2.73
C GLY A 22 -7.78 -1.99 -2.80
N PHE A 23 -9.03 -1.56 -2.64
CA PHE A 23 -10.20 -2.43 -2.78
C PHE A 23 -10.28 -3.02 -4.19
N ILE A 24 -10.18 -2.18 -5.23
CA ILE A 24 -10.20 -2.62 -6.63
C ILE A 24 -9.07 -3.63 -6.87
N ARG A 25 -7.85 -3.28 -6.46
CA ARG A 25 -6.66 -4.12 -6.64
C ARG A 25 -6.80 -5.49 -6.01
N VAL A 26 -7.23 -5.54 -4.76
CA VAL A 26 -7.37 -6.79 -4.02
C VAL A 26 -8.55 -7.60 -4.56
N ARG A 27 -9.62 -6.94 -5.02
CA ARG A 27 -10.77 -7.63 -5.61
C ARG A 27 -10.40 -8.31 -6.92
N GLU A 28 -9.71 -7.62 -7.82
CA GLU A 28 -9.23 -8.19 -9.09
C GLU A 28 -8.25 -9.33 -8.84
N SER A 29 -7.30 -9.15 -7.92
CA SER A 29 -6.35 -10.19 -7.55
C SER A 29 -7.02 -11.42 -6.94
N ALA A 30 -8.00 -11.25 -6.04
CA ALA A 30 -8.75 -12.35 -5.44
C ALA A 30 -9.59 -13.11 -6.47
N ALA A 31 -10.21 -12.41 -7.41
CA ALA A 31 -10.98 -13.01 -8.50
C ALA A 31 -10.08 -13.85 -9.42
N HIS A 32 -8.93 -13.30 -9.84
CA HIS A 32 -7.96 -14.03 -10.65
C HIS A 32 -7.39 -15.26 -9.92
N LEU A 33 -7.11 -15.14 -8.62
CA LEU A 33 -6.63 -16.27 -7.82
C LEU A 33 -7.69 -17.37 -7.66
N LEU A 34 -8.96 -16.99 -7.53
CA LEU A 34 -10.08 -17.94 -7.50
C LEU A 34 -10.18 -18.70 -8.82
N GLU A 35 -10.17 -17.98 -9.95
CA GLU A 35 -10.22 -18.58 -11.29
C GLU A 35 -9.06 -19.57 -11.51
N LYS A 36 -7.83 -19.16 -11.18
CA LYS A 36 -6.65 -20.03 -11.27
C LYS A 36 -6.80 -21.30 -10.45
N ASN A 37 -7.30 -21.18 -9.22
CA ASN A 37 -7.46 -22.33 -8.34
C ASN A 37 -8.59 -23.27 -8.76
N LEU A 38 -9.67 -22.74 -9.33
CA LEU A 38 -10.72 -23.56 -9.93
C LEU A 38 -10.19 -24.34 -11.13
N ALA A 39 -9.42 -23.70 -12.01
CA ALA A 39 -8.80 -24.38 -13.15
C ALA A 39 -7.83 -25.50 -12.71
N LEU A 40 -7.03 -25.27 -11.65
CA LEU A 40 -6.17 -26.31 -11.08
C LEU A 40 -6.99 -27.49 -10.55
N LYS A 41 -8.05 -27.21 -9.78
CA LYS A 41 -8.95 -28.22 -9.24
C LYS A 41 -9.59 -29.06 -10.35
N ASP A 42 -10.10 -28.40 -11.39
CA ASP A 42 -10.73 -29.06 -12.54
C ASP A 42 -9.75 -29.93 -13.33
N SER A 43 -8.45 -29.58 -13.31
CA SER A 43 -7.37 -30.40 -13.89
C SER A 43 -6.90 -31.56 -13.01
N GLY A 44 -7.50 -31.76 -11.82
CA GLY A 44 -7.07 -32.76 -10.84
C GLY A 44 -5.80 -32.39 -10.08
N GLN A 45 -5.33 -31.15 -10.19
CA GLN A 45 -4.18 -30.63 -9.46
C GLN A 45 -4.62 -30.04 -8.12
N ILE A 46 -3.70 -29.99 -7.15
CA ILE A 46 -3.97 -29.44 -5.82
C ILE A 46 -3.90 -27.90 -5.88
N PRO A 47 -5.01 -27.18 -5.61
CA PRO A 47 -5.02 -25.72 -5.58
C PRO A 47 -4.27 -25.18 -4.36
N LEU A 48 -3.63 -24.02 -4.50
CA LEU A 48 -2.91 -23.35 -3.40
C LEU A 48 -3.43 -21.92 -3.20
N PRO A 49 -3.77 -21.51 -1.95
CA PRO A 49 -3.64 -22.26 -0.70
C PRO A 49 -4.89 -23.11 -0.40
N GLY A 50 -4.91 -24.41 -0.69
CA GLY A 50 -5.92 -25.39 -0.24
C GLY A 50 -7.38 -25.12 -0.66
N GLU A 51 -8.25 -26.13 -0.55
CA GLU A 51 -9.67 -25.99 -0.92
C GLU A 51 -10.47 -25.10 0.04
N GLY A 52 -10.00 -24.91 1.28
CA GLY A 52 -10.72 -24.17 2.32
C GLY A 52 -10.84 -22.64 2.11
N HIS A 53 -10.26 -22.10 1.05
CA HIS A 53 -10.21 -20.65 0.81
C HIS A 53 -11.12 -20.15 -0.30
N PHE A 54 -11.81 -21.02 -1.05
CA PHE A 54 -12.63 -20.59 -2.20
C PHE A 54 -13.77 -19.65 -1.82
N ASP A 55 -14.52 -19.98 -0.76
CA ASP A 55 -15.60 -19.13 -0.28
C ASP A 55 -15.08 -17.76 0.17
N THR A 56 -13.88 -17.74 0.77
CA THR A 56 -13.26 -16.49 1.21
C THR A 56 -12.80 -15.66 -0.01
N LEU A 57 -12.17 -16.29 -1.00
CA LEU A 57 -11.74 -15.64 -2.24
C LEU A 57 -12.92 -15.11 -3.06
N ALA A 58 -14.04 -15.83 -3.09
CA ALA A 58 -15.26 -15.40 -3.74
C ALA A 58 -15.92 -14.20 -3.03
N SER A 59 -15.79 -14.14 -1.70
CA SER A 59 -16.36 -13.08 -0.86
C SER A 59 -15.71 -11.71 -1.08
N LEU A 60 -16.35 -10.65 -0.59
CA LEU A 60 -15.79 -9.29 -0.58
C LEU A 60 -14.81 -9.04 0.58
N ASN A 61 -14.71 -9.95 1.55
CA ASN A 61 -13.92 -9.74 2.75
C ASN A 61 -12.43 -9.49 2.46
N PRO A 62 -11.76 -10.27 1.57
CA PRO A 62 -10.38 -9.97 1.15
C PRO A 62 -10.21 -8.53 0.67
N ALA A 63 -11.13 -8.05 -0.17
CA ALA A 63 -11.06 -6.72 -0.74
C ALA A 63 -11.27 -5.63 0.33
N LEU A 64 -12.25 -5.79 1.22
CA LEU A 64 -12.53 -4.82 2.28
C LEU A 64 -11.39 -4.68 3.29
N PHE A 65 -10.85 -5.80 3.77
CA PHE A 65 -9.79 -5.81 4.77
C PHE A 65 -8.41 -5.56 4.16
N GLY A 66 -8.19 -6.01 2.91
CA GLY A 66 -7.00 -5.66 2.14
C GLY A 66 -6.95 -4.18 1.79
N ALA A 67 -8.08 -3.57 1.43
CA ALA A 67 -8.19 -2.12 1.22
C ALA A 67 -7.82 -1.32 2.47
N LEU A 68 -8.27 -1.77 3.65
CA LEU A 68 -7.90 -1.16 4.92
C LEU A 68 -6.38 -1.21 5.14
N PHE A 69 -5.74 -2.32 4.77
CA PHE A 69 -4.29 -2.44 4.82
C PHE A 69 -3.60 -1.42 3.90
N TYR A 70 -4.04 -1.27 2.65
CA TYR A 70 -3.54 -0.24 1.74
C TYR A 70 -3.74 1.18 2.28
N ALA A 71 -4.91 1.46 2.85
CA ALA A 71 -5.25 2.75 3.41
C ALA A 71 -4.30 3.16 4.55
N ILE A 72 -3.94 2.22 5.42
CA ILE A 72 -3.03 2.45 6.54
C ILE A 72 -1.57 2.48 6.06
N ALA A 73 -1.14 1.48 5.29
CA ALA A 73 0.26 1.29 4.91
C ALA A 73 0.73 2.32 3.88
N LEU A 74 -0.10 2.60 2.87
CA LEU A 74 0.23 3.51 1.77
C LEU A 74 -0.43 4.87 1.96
N GLY A 75 -1.73 4.89 2.26
CA GLY A 75 -2.55 6.11 2.29
C GLY A 75 -2.06 7.14 3.30
N ALA A 76 -1.93 6.75 4.57
CA ALA A 76 -1.54 7.66 5.65
C ALA A 76 -0.10 8.20 5.47
N GLY A 77 0.86 7.32 5.17
CA GLY A 77 2.26 7.69 4.99
C GLY A 77 2.49 8.60 3.77
N ALA A 78 1.90 8.26 2.62
CA ALA A 78 2.03 9.07 1.41
C ALA A 78 1.30 10.41 1.53
N ALA A 79 0.13 10.46 2.17
CA ALA A 79 -0.57 11.72 2.43
C ALA A 79 0.19 12.63 3.39
N ALA A 80 0.79 12.07 4.44
CA ALA A 80 1.61 12.84 5.36
C ALA A 80 2.84 13.43 4.65
N LEU A 81 3.51 12.64 3.81
CA LEU A 81 4.63 13.10 3.02
C LEU A 81 4.21 14.19 2.00
N GLY A 82 3.10 13.99 1.29
CA GLY A 82 2.57 14.96 0.35
C GLY A 82 2.17 16.27 1.01
N PHE A 83 1.57 16.23 2.20
CA PHE A 83 1.22 17.40 3.00
C PHE A 83 2.46 18.15 3.51
N PHE A 84 3.44 17.41 4.04
CA PHE A 84 4.72 17.99 4.46
C PHE A 84 5.41 18.68 3.28
N TYR A 85 5.47 18.01 2.12
CA TYR A 85 6.03 18.57 0.90
C TYR A 85 5.31 19.85 0.48
N GLY A 86 3.99 19.84 0.39
CA GLY A 86 3.20 21.03 0.05
C GLY A 86 3.39 22.18 1.05
N SER A 87 3.51 21.86 2.34
CA SER A 87 3.81 22.84 3.38
C SER A 87 5.20 23.44 3.23
N PHE A 88 6.20 22.62 2.89
CA PHE A 88 7.56 23.05 2.59
C PHE A 88 7.60 23.97 1.36
N LEU A 89 6.75 23.73 0.36
CA LEU A 89 6.65 24.61 -0.81
C LEU A 89 6.18 26.04 -0.48
N ARG A 90 5.58 26.28 0.70
CA ARG A 90 5.19 27.63 1.16
C ARG A 90 6.40 28.54 1.45
N PHE A 91 7.61 27.99 1.55
CA PHE A 91 8.83 28.79 1.70
C PHE A 91 9.33 29.41 0.39
N PHE A 92 8.82 28.95 -0.76
CA PHE A 92 9.25 29.41 -2.08
C PHE A 92 8.30 30.47 -2.65
N GLY A 93 8.80 31.28 -3.59
CA GLY A 93 7.95 32.22 -4.35
C GLY A 93 6.98 31.49 -5.31
N ASP A 94 5.93 32.17 -5.75
CA ASP A 94 4.81 31.56 -6.51
C ASP A 94 5.23 30.78 -7.76
N LYS A 95 6.19 31.31 -8.54
CA LYS A 95 6.68 30.65 -9.76
C LYS A 95 7.40 29.34 -9.41
N ALA A 96 8.32 29.38 -8.46
CA ALA A 96 9.07 28.20 -8.01
C ALA A 96 8.12 27.17 -7.37
N ARG A 97 7.16 27.63 -6.55
CA ARG A 97 6.13 26.79 -5.93
C ARG A 97 5.31 26.01 -6.95
N LYS A 98 4.85 26.65 -8.04
CA LYS A 98 4.12 25.97 -9.12
C LYS A 98 4.97 24.90 -9.81
N ILE A 99 6.22 25.24 -10.16
CA ILE A 99 7.14 24.31 -10.83
C ILE A 99 7.45 23.11 -9.91
N LEU A 100 7.82 23.37 -8.66
CA LEU A 100 8.15 22.33 -7.70
C LEU A 100 6.93 21.48 -7.33
N SER A 101 5.70 22.03 -7.34
CA SER A 101 4.50 21.21 -7.09
C SER A 101 4.34 20.07 -8.09
N LEU A 102 4.85 20.21 -9.33
CA LEU A 102 4.85 19.12 -10.31
C LEU A 102 5.70 17.92 -9.86
N ALA A 103 6.75 18.16 -9.05
CA ALA A 103 7.59 17.09 -8.52
C ALA A 103 6.83 16.17 -7.52
N SER A 104 5.68 16.60 -7.00
CA SER A 104 4.80 15.74 -6.20
C SER A 104 4.26 14.54 -6.99
N PHE A 105 4.25 14.60 -8.32
CA PHE A 105 3.85 13.49 -9.19
C PHE A 105 4.98 12.52 -9.52
N LEU A 106 6.23 12.78 -9.11
CA LEU A 106 7.34 11.86 -9.38
C LEU A 106 7.08 10.43 -8.91
N PRO A 107 6.52 10.18 -7.71
CA PRO A 107 6.17 8.81 -7.28
C PRO A 107 5.13 8.14 -8.20
N SER A 108 4.15 8.91 -8.69
CA SER A 108 3.12 8.43 -9.61
C SER A 108 3.69 8.08 -10.98
N VAL A 109 4.54 8.97 -11.53
CA VAL A 109 5.23 8.72 -12.81
C VAL A 109 6.14 7.50 -12.68
N TRP A 110 6.85 7.37 -11.56
CA TRP A 110 7.68 6.20 -11.30
C TRP A 110 6.88 4.89 -11.28
N ALA A 111 5.74 4.85 -10.57
CA ALA A 111 4.85 3.69 -10.57
C ALA A 111 4.33 3.35 -11.98
N LEU A 112 4.03 4.37 -12.79
CA LEU A 112 3.59 4.18 -14.17
C LEU A 112 4.72 3.60 -15.06
N LEU A 113 5.96 4.07 -14.89
CA LEU A 113 7.12 3.52 -15.60
C LEU A 113 7.40 2.05 -15.25
N LEU A 114 7.01 1.62 -14.05
CA LEU A 114 7.04 0.21 -13.64
C LEU A 114 5.85 -0.60 -14.16
N GLY A 115 4.93 0.02 -14.91
CA GLY A 115 3.74 -0.62 -15.46
C GLY A 115 2.56 -0.74 -14.48
N ASP A 116 2.66 -0.16 -13.28
CA ASP A 116 1.61 -0.24 -12.26
C ASP A 116 0.67 0.97 -12.33
N ILE A 117 -0.28 0.91 -13.26
CA ILE A 117 -1.25 1.99 -13.53
C ILE A 117 -2.08 2.30 -12.28
N LEU A 118 -2.54 1.28 -11.56
CA LEU A 118 -3.43 1.46 -10.41
C LEU A 118 -2.68 2.12 -9.24
N LEU A 119 -1.43 1.73 -8.98
CA LEU A 119 -0.58 2.40 -8.00
C LEU A 119 -0.28 3.84 -8.43
N ALA A 120 -0.01 4.08 -9.71
CA ALA A 120 0.24 5.43 -10.23
C ALA A 120 -0.95 6.36 -10.00
N LEU A 121 -2.18 5.90 -10.30
CA LEU A 121 -3.42 6.65 -10.05
C LEU A 121 -3.64 6.89 -8.55
N THR A 122 -3.40 5.86 -7.72
CA THR A 122 -3.50 5.97 -6.26
C THR A 122 -2.58 7.05 -5.73
N LEU A 123 -1.28 6.98 -6.07
CA LEU A 123 -0.29 7.95 -5.65
C LEU A 123 -0.61 9.34 -6.20
N ALA A 124 -1.07 9.45 -7.44
CA ALA A 124 -1.42 10.73 -8.05
C ALA A 124 -2.56 11.41 -7.28
N ALA A 125 -3.62 10.66 -6.94
CA ALA A 125 -4.73 11.17 -6.14
C ALA A 125 -4.26 11.62 -4.75
N ILE A 126 -3.44 10.81 -4.07
CA ILE A 126 -2.93 11.12 -2.72
C ILE A 126 -2.03 12.36 -2.75
N PHE A 127 -0.99 12.38 -3.59
CA PHE A 127 -0.03 13.47 -3.64
C PHE A 127 -0.66 14.76 -4.14
N PHE A 128 -1.53 14.71 -5.16
CA PHE A 128 -2.23 15.91 -5.64
C PHE A 128 -3.06 16.55 -4.52
N THR A 129 -3.88 15.78 -3.83
CA THR A 129 -4.75 16.30 -2.77
C THR A 129 -3.95 16.77 -1.55
N ALA A 130 -3.01 15.95 -1.06
CA ALA A 130 -2.22 16.26 0.12
C ALA A 130 -1.27 17.44 -0.08
N THR A 131 -0.56 17.51 -1.23
CA THR A 131 0.30 18.65 -1.56
C THR A 131 -0.51 19.93 -1.76
N SER A 132 -1.67 19.86 -2.41
CA SER A 132 -2.57 21.03 -2.55
C SER A 132 -3.04 21.55 -1.19
N LEU A 133 -3.42 20.66 -0.27
CA LEU A 133 -3.81 21.03 1.09
C LEU A 133 -2.63 21.57 1.92
N GLY A 134 -1.44 21.00 1.76
CA GLY A 134 -0.22 21.50 2.42
C GLY A 134 0.18 22.88 1.92
N MET A 135 -0.05 23.18 0.64
CA MET A 135 0.20 24.49 0.03
C MET A 135 -0.86 25.54 0.39
N ALA A 136 -2.03 25.12 0.89
CA ALA A 136 -3.12 26.02 1.24
C ALA A 136 -2.77 26.77 2.54
N GLY A 137 -2.31 28.02 2.40
CA GLY A 137 -2.01 28.90 3.54
C GLY A 137 -0.98 29.98 3.20
N GLU A 138 -0.76 30.90 4.13
CA GLU A 138 0.28 31.95 4.04
C GLU A 138 1.69 31.38 4.23
N LYS A 139 2.73 32.17 4.46
CA LYS A 139 4.02 31.59 4.93
C LYS A 139 3.86 31.01 6.33
N LEU A 140 4.50 29.87 6.59
CA LEU A 140 4.45 29.18 7.89
C LEU A 140 4.96 30.11 9.01
N LYS A 141 4.13 30.34 10.02
CA LYS A 141 4.49 31.06 11.26
C LYS A 141 4.66 30.06 12.40
N GLY A 142 5.37 30.41 13.49
CA GLY A 142 5.84 29.47 14.52
C GLY A 142 4.86 28.36 14.94
N LYS A 143 3.60 28.68 15.28
CA LYS A 143 2.60 27.68 15.69
C LYS A 143 2.09 26.78 14.55
N GLU A 144 2.22 27.20 13.30
CA GLU A 144 1.81 26.45 12.11
C GLU A 144 2.82 25.35 11.73
N ILE A 145 4.03 25.35 12.30
CA ILE A 145 5.07 24.33 12.06
C ILE A 145 4.69 22.95 12.65
N ILE A 146 3.76 22.92 13.61
CA ILE A 146 3.35 21.71 14.30
C ILE A 146 2.73 20.68 13.33
N GLU A 147 1.90 21.13 12.39
CA GLU A 147 1.25 20.21 11.43
C GLU A 147 2.25 19.59 10.44
N PRO A 148 3.13 20.36 9.78
CA PRO A 148 4.19 19.78 8.95
C PRO A 148 5.13 18.86 9.72
N LEU A 149 5.47 19.19 10.98
CA LEU A 149 6.34 18.34 11.80
C LEU A 149 5.66 17.02 12.17
N ALA A 150 4.37 17.06 12.51
CA ALA A 150 3.57 15.86 12.75
C ALA A 150 3.45 15.01 11.46
N ALA A 151 3.29 15.66 10.30
CA ALA A 151 3.26 15.00 9.01
C ALA A 151 4.59 14.31 8.69
N LEU A 152 5.71 14.99 8.91
CA LEU A 152 7.05 14.43 8.73
C LEU A 152 7.27 13.22 9.66
N LEU A 153 6.84 13.32 10.93
CA LEU A 153 6.94 12.23 11.89
C LEU A 153 6.11 11.02 11.45
N ILE A 154 4.86 11.22 11.03
CA ILE A 154 3.99 10.13 10.55
C ILE A 154 4.58 9.48 9.29
N ALA A 155 5.08 10.28 8.35
CA ALA A 155 5.77 9.75 7.17
C ALA A 155 7.00 8.93 7.57
N ALA A 156 7.87 9.47 8.43
CA ALA A 156 9.08 8.79 8.89
C ALA A 156 8.76 7.45 9.58
N LEU A 157 7.76 7.41 10.46
CA LEU A 157 7.30 6.19 11.12
C LEU A 157 6.71 5.17 10.13
N SER A 158 6.02 5.64 9.08
CA SER A 158 5.47 4.75 8.05
C SER A 158 6.56 4.10 7.21
N PHE A 159 7.64 4.83 6.91
CA PHE A 159 8.75 4.34 6.10
C PHE A 159 9.88 3.68 6.93
N SER A 160 9.90 3.84 8.25
CA SER A 160 10.99 3.34 9.09
C SER A 160 11.25 1.83 8.98
N PRO A 161 10.24 0.94 8.83
CA PRO A 161 10.53 -0.49 8.67
C PRO A 161 11.32 -0.80 7.40
N ILE A 162 11.08 -0.03 6.32
CA ILE A 162 11.79 -0.17 5.05
C ILE A 162 13.19 0.43 5.15
N LEU A 163 13.31 1.61 5.77
CA LEU A 163 14.57 2.35 5.85
C LEU A 163 15.59 1.77 6.85
N LEU A 164 15.11 1.13 7.92
CA LEU A 164 15.95 0.70 9.04
C LEU A 164 16.25 -0.80 9.06
N SER A 165 15.88 -1.55 8.02
CA SER A 165 16.03 -3.00 8.04
C SER A 165 16.63 -3.59 6.78
N ASP A 166 17.78 -4.23 6.95
CA ASP A 166 18.48 -4.99 5.91
C ASP A 166 17.69 -6.21 5.42
N SER A 167 16.70 -6.66 6.20
CA SER A 167 15.79 -7.78 5.87
C SER A 167 14.34 -7.32 5.63
N GLY A 168 14.13 -6.02 5.37
CA GLY A 168 12.83 -5.46 4.96
C GLY A 168 11.84 -5.18 6.09
N GLY A 169 12.29 -5.15 7.35
CA GLY A 169 11.57 -4.64 8.54
C GLY A 169 10.45 -5.54 9.04
N PHE A 170 9.94 -6.36 8.13
CA PHE A 170 8.78 -7.19 8.30
C PHE A 170 8.96 -8.23 9.41
N ILE A 171 10.10 -8.93 9.44
CA ILE A 171 10.35 -9.98 10.45
C ILE A 171 10.35 -9.38 11.85
N THR A 172 10.97 -8.22 12.04
CA THR A 172 11.05 -7.53 13.33
C THR A 172 9.67 -7.07 13.80
N VAL A 173 8.91 -6.39 12.92
CA VAL A 173 7.55 -5.92 13.24
C VAL A 173 6.62 -7.09 13.52
N ARG A 174 6.64 -8.13 12.68
CA ARG A 174 5.87 -9.36 12.87
C ARG A 174 6.17 -10.02 14.21
N ASN A 175 7.46 -10.21 14.53
CA ASN A 175 7.85 -10.86 15.78
C ASN A 175 7.45 -10.02 17.00
N ALA A 176 7.51 -8.68 16.91
CA ALA A 176 7.01 -7.80 17.97
C ALA A 176 5.49 -7.93 18.17
N MET A 177 4.71 -7.97 17.08
CA MET A 177 3.25 -8.14 17.12
C MET A 177 2.82 -9.48 17.72
N VAL A 178 3.52 -10.57 17.37
CA VAL A 178 3.19 -11.92 17.89
C VAL A 178 3.48 -12.05 19.38
N ARG A 179 4.52 -11.36 19.88
CA ARG A 179 4.97 -11.41 21.28
C ARG A 179 4.14 -10.54 22.21
N ALA A 180 3.58 -9.43 21.73
CA ALA A 180 2.80 -8.51 22.55
C ALA A 180 1.32 -8.93 22.61
N PRO A 181 0.76 -9.32 23.78
CA PRO A 181 -0.64 -9.73 23.88
C PRO A 181 -1.62 -8.65 23.42
N ALA A 182 -1.30 -7.38 23.69
CA ALA A 182 -2.09 -6.23 23.26
C ALA A 182 -2.18 -6.08 21.72
N LEU A 183 -1.25 -6.68 20.98
CA LEU A 183 -1.22 -6.66 19.51
C LEU A 183 -1.71 -7.98 18.90
N ARG A 184 -2.18 -8.94 19.69
CA ARG A 184 -2.61 -10.25 19.17
C ARG A 184 -3.79 -10.14 18.21
N ALA A 185 -4.78 -9.30 18.50
CA ALA A 185 -5.89 -9.06 17.57
C ALA A 185 -5.42 -8.45 16.23
N VAL A 186 -4.41 -7.56 16.27
CA VAL A 186 -3.81 -6.99 15.06
C VAL A 186 -3.00 -8.04 14.31
N SER A 187 -2.30 -8.92 15.03
CA SER A 187 -1.60 -10.08 14.47
C SER A 187 -2.56 -11.04 13.79
N ASP A 188 -3.66 -11.40 14.43
CA ASP A 188 -4.67 -12.32 13.87
C ASP A 188 -5.35 -11.71 12.65
N PHE A 189 -5.68 -10.42 12.72
CA PHE A 189 -6.15 -9.66 11.55
C PHE A 189 -5.12 -9.68 10.42
N TYR A 190 -3.85 -9.43 10.75
CA TYR A 190 -2.75 -9.42 9.81
C TYR A 190 -2.67 -10.77 9.09
N TYR A 191 -2.47 -11.87 9.81
CA TYR A 191 -2.34 -13.20 9.19
C TYR A 191 -3.58 -13.66 8.44
N ARG A 192 -4.77 -13.24 8.87
CA ARG A 192 -6.01 -13.62 8.21
C ARG A 192 -6.23 -12.87 6.89
N TRP A 193 -5.87 -11.59 6.83
CA TRP A 193 -6.32 -10.72 5.74
C TRP A 193 -5.21 -10.13 4.89
N THR A 194 -3.95 -10.10 5.33
CA THR A 194 -2.86 -9.48 4.55
C THR A 194 -2.27 -10.40 3.49
N LEU A 195 -2.62 -11.69 3.49
CA LEU A 195 -2.23 -12.61 2.43
C LEU A 195 -2.81 -12.19 1.06
N TYR A 196 -4.07 -11.76 1.04
CA TYR A 196 -4.76 -11.34 -0.19
C TYR A 196 -4.17 -10.07 -0.82
N PRO A 197 -3.95 -8.96 -0.09
CA PRO A 197 -3.26 -7.81 -0.66
C PRO A 197 -1.80 -8.10 -0.98
N ALA A 198 -1.11 -8.98 -0.24
CA ALA A 198 0.25 -9.38 -0.59
C ALA A 198 0.31 -10.07 -1.96
N GLU A 199 -0.65 -10.94 -2.29
CA GLU A 199 -0.76 -11.55 -3.62
C GLU A 199 -0.85 -10.50 -4.73
N SER A 200 -1.63 -9.44 -4.51
CA SER A 200 -1.88 -8.38 -5.49
C SER A 200 -0.67 -7.47 -5.80
N ILE A 201 0.41 -7.59 -5.03
CA ILE A 201 1.65 -6.80 -5.18
C ILE A 201 2.80 -7.68 -5.70
N LYS A 202 2.61 -9.01 -5.78
CA LYS A 202 3.68 -9.89 -6.24
C LYS A 202 4.11 -9.51 -7.67
N PRO A 203 5.42 -9.47 -7.95
CA PRO A 203 5.89 -9.30 -9.32
C PRO A 203 5.44 -10.48 -10.17
N LEU A 204 5.28 -10.28 -11.48
CA LEU A 204 4.80 -11.33 -12.42
C LEU A 204 5.60 -12.63 -12.31
N ILE A 205 6.92 -12.54 -12.09
CA ILE A 205 7.80 -13.70 -11.90
C ILE A 205 7.49 -14.50 -10.63
N GLY A 206 6.89 -13.86 -9.61
CA GLY A 206 6.42 -14.50 -8.38
C GLY A 206 5.01 -15.10 -8.50
N LEU A 207 4.26 -14.78 -9.57
CA LEU A 207 2.93 -15.34 -9.85
C LEU A 207 3.00 -16.61 -10.71
N SER A 208 4.10 -16.80 -11.45
CA SER A 208 4.40 -18.07 -12.10
C SER A 208 4.80 -19.09 -11.06
N GLN A 209 3.95 -20.09 -10.84
CA GLN A 209 4.39 -21.32 -10.19
C GLN A 209 5.21 -22.09 -11.23
N PRO A 210 6.45 -22.51 -10.92
CA PRO A 210 7.07 -23.54 -11.73
C PRO A 210 6.12 -24.74 -11.66
N LEU A 211 5.51 -25.07 -12.80
CA LEU A 211 4.91 -26.38 -12.95
C LEU A 211 6.09 -27.33 -12.70
N ALA A 212 6.06 -28.02 -11.55
CA ALA A 212 6.91 -29.16 -11.34
C ALA A 212 6.48 -30.15 -12.41
N GLY A 213 7.08 -30.02 -13.60
CA GLY A 213 7.00 -31.03 -14.61
C GLY A 213 7.43 -32.30 -13.91
N TYR A 214 6.53 -33.26 -13.91
CA TYR A 214 6.90 -34.66 -13.98
C TYR A 214 7.81 -34.85 -15.20
N THR A 215 9.03 -34.31 -15.18
CA THR A 215 10.14 -34.87 -15.94
C THR A 215 10.54 -36.13 -15.17
N ASN A 216 9.69 -37.16 -15.29
CA ASN A 216 10.13 -38.55 -15.23
C ASN A 216 11.07 -38.77 -16.42
N GLY A 217 12.22 -38.10 -16.40
CA GLY A 217 13.33 -38.30 -17.32
C GLY A 217 14.29 -39.23 -16.62
N PHE A 218 14.06 -40.53 -16.78
CA PHE A 218 15.04 -41.59 -16.54
C PHE A 218 16.41 -41.18 -17.09
N SER A 219 17.31 -40.69 -16.25
CA SER A 219 18.74 -40.88 -16.50
C SER A 219 19.07 -42.29 -16.04
N ARG A 220 18.92 -43.25 -16.97
CA ARG A 220 19.54 -44.57 -16.85
C ARG A 220 21.01 -44.36 -16.49
N GLN A 221 21.44 -45.04 -15.44
CA GLN A 221 22.84 -45.39 -15.28
C GLN A 221 23.24 -46.25 -16.47
N GLU A 222 24.21 -45.78 -17.24
CA GLU A 222 25.24 -46.62 -17.88
C GLU A 222 26.60 -45.99 -17.57
#